data_AF-A0A1Y5HAG8-F1
#
_entry.id   AF-A0A1Y5HAG8-F1
#
_cell.length_a   1.000
_cell.length_b   1.000
_cell.length_c   1.000
_cell.angle_alpha   90.00
_cell.angle_beta   90.00
_cell.angle_gamma   90.00
#
_symmetry.space_group_name_H-M   'P 1'
#
loop_
_entity.id
_entity.type
_entity.pdbx_description
1 polymer ?
#
loop_
_entity_poly.entity_id
_entity_poly.type
_entity_poly.pdbx_seq_one_letter_code
_entity_poly.pdbx_strand_id
1 'polypeptide(L)' 'NVISRDEVMDGVESMIHDVQVEATFPDGTKLVTVHSPIA' A
#
# COMPACT_ATOMS: atom_id res chain seq x y z
N ASN A 1 -3.26 -1.44 -9.99
CA ASN A 1 -4.08 -1.31 -8.77
C ASN A 1 -4.29 -2.68 -8.17
N VAL A 2 -3.97 -2.81 -6.89
CA VAL A 2 -4.09 -4.08 -6.15
C VAL A 2 -5.47 -4.19 -5.53
N ILE A 3 -5.97 -3.09 -4.95
CA ILE A 3 -7.32 -2.98 -4.39
C ILE A 3 -7.96 -1.63 -4.73
N SER A 4 -9.29 -1.58 -4.75
CA SER A 4 -10.10 -0.37 -4.93
C SER A 4 -11.01 -0.07 -3.74
N ARG A 5 -11.55 1.15 -3.71
CA ARG A 5 -12.41 1.66 -2.62
C ARG A 5 -13.63 0.78 -2.32
N ASP A 6 -14.17 0.07 -3.31
CA ASP A 6 -15.31 -0.84 -3.16
C ASP A 6 -14.97 -2.19 -2.52
N GLU A 7 -13.67 -2.50 -2.36
CA GLU A 7 -13.19 -3.74 -1.73
C GLU A 7 -12.87 -3.56 -0.23
N VAL A 8 -13.11 -2.37 0.32
CA VAL A 8 -12.85 -2.04 1.72
C VAL A 8 -14.08 -1.49 2.42
N MET A 9 -14.07 -1.49 3.76
CA MET A 9 -15.13 -0.85 4.54
C MET A 9 -15.11 0.68 4.37
N ASP A 10 -16.27 1.31 4.50
CA ASP A 10 -16.40 2.76 4.47
C ASP A 10 -15.40 3.46 5.41
N GLY A 11 -14.68 4.44 4.86
CA GLY A 11 -13.67 5.23 5.58
C GLY A 11 -12.27 4.63 5.57
N VAL A 12 -12.08 3.35 5.23
CA VAL A 12 -10.74 2.70 5.23
C VAL A 12 -9.76 3.36 4.28
N GLU A 13 -10.20 3.72 3.07
CA GLU A 13 -9.40 4.49 2.09
C GLU A 13 -8.80 5.76 2.70
N SER A 14 -9.59 6.50 3.47
CA SER A 14 -9.14 7.77 4.08
C SER A 14 -8.20 7.58 5.27
N MET A 15 -8.16 6.38 5.86
CA MET A 15 -7.28 6.08 7.00
C MET A 15 -5.88 5.64 6.57
N ILE A 16 -5.72 5.11 5.36
CA ILE A 16 -4.47 4.54 4.87
C ILE A 16 -3.88 5.44 3.78
N HIS A 17 -3.03 6.38 4.20
CA HIS A 17 -2.33 7.26 3.28
C HIS A 17 -1.15 6.58 2.59
N ASP A 18 -0.38 5.80 3.37
CA ASP A 18 0.82 5.13 2.90
C ASP A 18 0.87 3.70 3.44
N VAL A 19 1.43 2.79 2.64
CA VAL A 19 1.83 1.45 3.08
C VAL A 19 3.32 1.30 2.87
N GLN A 20 4.02 0.86 3.91
CA GLN A 20 5.45 0.63 3.89
C GLN A 20 5.78 -0.85 4.15
N VAL A 21 6.65 -1.42 3.33
CA VAL A 21 7.11 -2.80 3.49
C VAL A 21 8.58 -2.93 3.12
N GLU A 22 9.31 -3.73 3.90
CA GLU A 22 10.65 -4.16 3.52
C GLU A 22 10.58 -5.53 2.85
N ALA A 23 11.24 -5.64 1.70
CA ALA A 23 11.37 -6.91 0.99
C ALA A 23 12.80 -7.10 0.48
N THR A 24 13.21 -8.36 0.35
CA THR A 24 14.48 -8.70 -0.30
C THR A 24 14.31 -8.68 -1.80
N PHE A 25 14.96 -7.71 -2.46
CA PHE A 25 15.11 -7.66 -3.91
C PHE A 25 16.41 -8.36 -4.32
N PRO A 26 16.60 -8.67 -5.62
CA PRO A 26 17.84 -9.28 -6.11
C PRO A 26 19.13 -8.52 -5.74
N ASP A 27 19.03 -7.23 -5.45
CA ASP A 27 20.14 -6.35 -5.06
C ASP A 27 20.14 -5.96 -3.57
N GLY A 28 19.31 -6.60 -2.74
CA GLY A 28 19.29 -6.42 -1.29
C GLY A 28 17.92 -6.04 -0.74
N THR A 29 17.86 -5.85 0.59
CA THR A 29 16.63 -5.41 1.26
C THR A 29 16.34 -3.94 0.94
N LYS A 30 15.10 -3.66 0.55
CA LYS A 30 14.63 -2.30 0.26
C LYS A 30 13.32 -2.02 0.95
N LEU A 31 13.16 -0.78 1.41
CA LEU A 31 11.89 -0.22 1.85
C LEU A 31 11.11 0.27 0.63
N VAL A 32 9.90 -0.28 0.44
CA VAL A 32 8.94 0.18 -0.54
C VAL A 32 7.89 1.00 0.18
N THR A 33 7.63 2.22 -0.30
CA THR A 33 6.51 3.05 0.14
C THR A 33 5.52 3.18 -1.00
N VAL A 34 4.26 2.84 -0.75
CA VAL A 34 3.15 3.02 -1.69
C VAL A 34 2.28 4.14 -1.15
N HIS A 35 2.21 5.24 -1.89
CA HIS A 35 1.33 6.37 -1.60
C HIS A 35 -0.06 6.10 -2.16
N SER A 36 -1.09 6.38 -1.38
CA SER A 36 -2.51 6.17 -1.73
C SER A 36 -2.77 4.78 -2.32
N PRO A 37 -2.58 3.71 -1.51
CA PRO A 37 -2.57 2.33 -2.00
C PRO A 37 -3.96 1.80 -2.43
N ILE A 38 -5.04 2.52 -2.09
CA ILE A 38 -6.42 2.19 -2.43
C ILE A 38 -6.89 3.17 -3.50
N ALA A 39 -7.35 2.64 -4.64
CA ALA A 39 -7.74 3.40 -5.84
C ALA A 39 -9.26 3.62 -5.98
#